data_AF-A0A3D2PUY6-F1
#
_entry.id   AF-A0A3D2PUY6-F1
#
_cell.length_a   1.000
_cell.length_b   1.000
_cell.length_c   1.000
_cell.angle_alpha   90.00
_cell.angle_beta   90.00
_cell.angle_gamma   90.00
#
_symmetry.space_group_name_H-M   'P 1'
#
loop_
_entity.id
_entity.type
_entity.pdbx_description
1 polymer ?
#
loop_
_entity_poly.entity_id
_entity_poly.type
_entity_poly.pdbx_seq_one_letter_code
_entity_poly.pdbx_strand_id
1 'polypeptide(L)'
;MKSIGGVKAENGVSSKPSEEVKAEPEKIDFSNVKIEPLFEEEVDFDTFSKSDFRAVKVKECVAVPKSKKLLQFTLDDGTGTDRTILSGIHAYYEPEELVGKTLIAITNLPPRKMMGI
;
A
#
# COMPACT_ATOMS: atom_id res chain seq x y z
N MET A 1 22.63 58.15 12.07
CA MET A 1 21.61 58.99 12.75
C MET A 1 20.25 58.46 12.30
N LYS A 2 19.38 57.82 13.08
CA LYS A 2 19.22 57.60 14.52
C LYS A 2 18.79 56.13 14.76
N SER A 3 19.21 55.59 15.89
CA SER A 3 18.60 54.41 16.54
C SER A 3 17.57 54.91 17.56
N ILE A 4 16.47 54.18 17.74
CA ILE A 4 15.53 54.05 18.88
C ILE A 4 14.53 52.97 18.39
N GLY A 5 14.24 51.84 19.03
CA GLY A 5 14.56 51.34 20.36
C GLY A 5 13.31 50.70 21.00
N GLY A 6 13.30 49.37 21.19
CA GLY A 6 12.58 48.57 22.22
C GLY A 6 11.03 48.59 22.22
N VAL A 7 10.27 47.60 22.72
CA VAL A 7 10.50 46.63 23.80
C VAL A 7 9.45 45.47 23.74
N LYS A 8 9.94 44.23 23.93
CA LYS A 8 9.41 43.00 24.59
C LYS A 8 7.93 42.56 24.50
N ALA A 9 7.74 41.25 24.21
CA ALA A 9 7.31 40.17 25.15
C ALA A 9 6.90 38.93 24.30
N GLU A 10 7.71 37.88 24.18
CA GLU A 10 7.76 36.66 25.02
C GLU A 10 6.55 35.70 24.91
N ASN A 11 6.89 34.41 24.85
CA ASN A 11 6.08 33.16 24.84
C ASN A 11 5.75 32.63 23.44
N GLY A 12 6.25 31.49 22.97
CA GLY A 12 6.93 30.38 23.61
C GLY A 12 6.33 29.05 23.13
N VAL A 13 7.19 28.16 22.63
CA VAL A 13 7.02 26.68 22.57
C VAL A 13 6.05 26.19 21.46
N SER A 14 6.37 25.27 20.54
CA SER A 14 7.45 24.30 20.45
C SER A 14 7.72 23.98 18.97
N SER A 15 8.89 24.30 18.45
CA SER A 15 9.42 23.65 17.26
C SER A 15 9.90 22.27 17.68
N LYS A 16 9.05 21.25 17.57
CA LYS A 16 9.53 19.86 17.59
C LYS A 16 10.46 19.69 16.38
N PRO A 17 11.74 19.34 16.55
CA PRO A 17 12.60 18.97 15.45
C PRO A 17 11.99 17.73 14.78
N SER A 18 11.86 17.79 13.46
CA SER A 18 11.62 16.62 12.63
C SER A 18 12.71 15.60 12.94
N GLU A 19 12.37 14.55 13.67
CA GLU A 19 13.20 13.36 13.79
C GLU A 19 13.42 12.80 12.39
N GLU A 20 14.65 12.94 11.90
CA GLU A 20 15.19 12.14 10.82
C GLU A 20 15.02 10.67 11.21
N VAL A 21 14.03 10.01 10.63
CA VAL A 21 13.94 8.55 10.65
C VAL A 21 15.12 8.04 9.82
N LYS A 22 16.26 7.81 10.48
CA LYS A 22 17.32 6.95 9.97
C LYS A 22 16.74 5.55 9.87
N ALA A 23 16.12 5.25 8.73
CA ALA A 23 15.83 3.88 8.35
C ALA A 23 17.18 3.19 8.10
N GLU A 24 17.68 2.47 9.10
CA GLU A 24 18.69 1.45 8.88
C GLU A 24 18.13 0.46 7.85
N PRO A 25 18.92 -0.02 6.88
CA PRO A 25 18.46 -1.03 5.95
C PRO A 25 18.20 -2.31 6.74
N GLU A 26 16.95 -2.56 7.11
CA GLU A 26 16.51 -3.85 7.63
C GLU A 26 16.89 -4.90 6.58
N LYS A 27 17.83 -5.78 6.94
CA LYS A 27 18.16 -6.93 6.11
C LYS A 27 16.93 -7.84 6.14
N ILE A 28 16.16 -7.80 5.06
CA ILE A 28 15.03 -8.70 4.87
C ILE A 28 15.58 -10.13 4.83
N ASP A 29 15.18 -10.95 5.78
CA ASP A 29 15.58 -12.36 5.83
C ASP A 29 14.73 -13.18 4.85
N PHE A 30 15.35 -13.56 3.73
CA PHE A 30 14.72 -14.37 2.69
C PHE A 30 14.82 -15.88 2.96
N SER A 31 15.39 -16.33 4.08
CA SER A 31 15.67 -17.75 4.36
C SER A 31 14.41 -18.62 4.40
N ASN A 32 13.26 -18.05 4.75
CA ASN A 32 11.98 -18.75 4.82
C ASN A 32 11.07 -18.52 3.60
N VAL A 33 11.54 -17.78 2.58
CA VAL A 33 10.75 -17.52 1.37
C VAL A 33 10.82 -18.73 0.45
N LYS A 34 9.73 -19.49 0.38
CA LYS A 34 9.58 -20.58 -0.58
C LYS A 34 9.35 -19.99 -1.97
N ILE A 35 10.37 -20.01 -2.82
CA ILE A 35 10.26 -19.57 -4.22
C ILE A 35 9.43 -20.62 -4.97
N GLU A 36 8.25 -20.23 -5.46
CA GLU A 36 7.49 -21.05 -6.39
C GLU A 36 8.23 -21.12 -7.74
N PRO A 37 8.14 -22.23 -8.48
CA PRO A 37 8.73 -22.34 -9.81
C PRO A 37 8.25 -21.17 -10.68
N LEU A 38 9.20 -20.48 -11.30
CA LEU A 38 8.87 -19.46 -12.29
C LEU A 38 8.17 -20.12 -13.47
N PHE A 39 7.25 -19.39 -14.11
CA PHE A 39 6.63 -19.85 -15.36
C PHE A 39 7.73 -20.02 -16.43
N GLU A 40 7.72 -21.16 -17.11
CA GLU A 40 8.65 -21.46 -18.21
C GLU A 40 8.18 -20.85 -19.53
N GLU A 41 6.88 -20.55 -19.65
CA GLU A 41 6.29 -19.94 -20.85
C GLU A 41 6.58 -18.45 -20.90
N GLU A 42 7.13 -17.98 -22.03
CA GLU A 42 7.30 -16.56 -22.29
C GLU A 42 5.96 -15.89 -22.62
N VAL A 43 5.74 -14.67 -22.12
CA VAL A 43 4.61 -13.82 -22.50
C VAL A 43 5.10 -12.75 -23.48
N ASP A 44 4.35 -12.55 -24.57
CA ASP A 44 4.68 -11.51 -25.54
C ASP A 44 4.41 -10.10 -24.97
N PHE A 45 5.13 -9.11 -25.50
CA PHE A 45 5.05 -7.72 -25.03
C PHE A 45 3.65 -7.12 -25.19
N ASP A 46 2.92 -7.46 -26.24
CA ASP A 46 1.60 -6.90 -26.52
C ASP A 46 0.57 -7.44 -25.52
N THR A 47 0.68 -8.71 -25.12
CA THR A 47 -0.14 -9.31 -24.08
C THR A 47 0.13 -8.68 -22.72
N PHE A 48 1.40 -8.49 -22.34
CA PHE A 48 1.76 -7.78 -21.11
C PHE A 48 1.21 -6.35 -21.09
N SER A 49 1.41 -5.60 -22.17
CA SER A 49 1.08 -4.18 -22.28
C SER A 49 -0.43 -3.90 -22.30
N LYS A 50 -1.27 -4.90 -22.56
CA LYS A 50 -2.73 -4.78 -22.46
C LYS A 50 -3.24 -4.69 -21.03
N SER A 51 -2.45 -5.09 -20.03
CA SER A 51 -2.86 -5.04 -18.62
C SER A 51 -2.55 -3.66 -18.02
N ASP A 52 -3.55 -3.01 -17.44
CA ASP A 52 -3.39 -1.70 -16.77
C ASP A 52 -2.89 -1.93 -15.34
N PHE A 53 -1.56 -2.00 -15.17
CA PHE A 53 -0.93 -2.11 -13.86
C PHE A 53 -0.84 -0.74 -13.19
N ARG A 54 -1.36 -0.63 -11.97
CA ARG A 54 -1.27 0.61 -11.17
C ARG A 54 -0.72 0.36 -9.79
N ALA A 55 0.07 1.32 -9.32
CA ALA A 55 0.38 1.47 -7.91
C ALA A 55 -0.87 1.97 -7.19
N VAL A 56 -1.32 1.22 -6.19
CA VAL A 56 -2.55 1.50 -5.44
C VAL A 56 -2.26 1.58 -3.96
N LYS A 57 -2.98 2.46 -3.26
CA LYS A 57 -2.91 2.58 -1.79
C LYS A 57 -4.00 1.74 -1.16
N VAL A 58 -3.64 0.92 -0.18
CA VAL A 58 -4.63 0.20 0.63
C VAL A 58 -5.27 1.17 1.62
N LYS A 59 -6.56 1.48 1.42
CA LYS A 59 -7.37 2.28 2.35
C LYS A 59 -7.92 1.42 3.48
N GLU A 60 -8.40 0.22 3.15
CA GLU A 60 -8.99 -0.73 4.09
C GLU A 60 -8.67 -2.15 3.64
N CYS A 61 -8.48 -3.06 4.60
CA CYS A 61 -8.37 -4.49 4.36
C CYS A 61 -9.12 -5.23 5.47
N VAL A 62 -9.99 -6.18 5.11
CA VAL A 62 -10.77 -6.99 6.06
C VAL A 62 -10.82 -8.45 5.64
N ALA A 63 -10.93 -9.37 6.61
CA ALA A 63 -11.17 -10.78 6.32
C ALA A 63 -12.58 -10.99 5.76
N VAL A 64 -12.71 -11.80 4.71
CA VAL A 64 -14.02 -12.09 4.10
C VAL A 64 -14.79 -13.09 4.96
N PRO A 65 -16.02 -12.76 5.42
CA PRO A 65 -16.83 -13.69 6.18
C PRO A 65 -17.06 -15.00 5.41
N LYS A 66 -17.00 -16.14 6.12
CA LYS A 66 -17.16 -17.49 5.54
C LYS A 66 -16.04 -17.92 4.59
N SER A 67 -14.94 -17.17 4.50
CA SER A 67 -13.72 -17.60 3.81
C SER A 67 -12.53 -17.62 4.76
N LYS A 68 -11.76 -18.71 4.74
CA LYS A 68 -10.48 -18.82 5.47
C LYS A 68 -9.29 -18.32 4.66
N LYS A 69 -9.49 -17.97 3.39
CA LYS A 69 -8.41 -17.68 2.44
C LYS A 69 -8.44 -16.25 1.90
N LEU A 70 -9.59 -15.59 1.95
CA LEU A 70 -9.80 -14.33 1.25
C LEU A 70 -9.73 -13.13 2.19
N LEU A 71 -9.02 -12.11 1.72
CA LEU A 71 -9.04 -10.74 2.22
C LEU A 71 -9.74 -9.85 1.21
N GLN A 72 -10.50 -8.86 1.68
CA GLN A 72 -11.14 -7.83 0.89
C GLN A 72 -10.40 -6.50 1.07
N PHE A 73 -9.97 -5.92 -0.04
CA PHE A 73 -9.26 -4.66 -0.09
C PHE A 73 -10.17 -3.57 -0.64
N THR A 74 -10.13 -2.41 0.01
CA THR A 74 -10.57 -1.13 -0.56
C THR A 74 -9.30 -0.37 -0.98
N LEU A 75 -9.15 -0.13 -2.27
CA LEU A 75 -7.94 0.39 -2.89
C LEU A 75 -8.19 1.74 -3.56
N ASP A 76 -7.22 2.65 -3.42
CA ASP A 76 -7.17 3.92 -4.15
C ASP A 76 -6.12 3.85 -5.25
N ASP A 77 -6.55 4.02 -6.50
CA ASP A 77 -5.69 4.04 -7.68
C ASP A 77 -5.49 5.47 -8.24
N GLY A 78 -5.89 6.49 -7.50
CA GLY A 78 -5.81 7.90 -7.89
C GLY A 78 -6.93 8.37 -8.83
N THR A 79 -7.88 7.52 -9.20
CA THR A 79 -9.01 7.91 -10.07
C THR A 79 -10.15 8.61 -9.32
N GLY A 80 -10.09 8.64 -7.99
CA GLY A 80 -11.13 9.18 -7.12
C GLY A 80 -12.31 8.23 -6.90
N THR A 81 -12.27 7.02 -7.46
CA THR A 81 -13.23 5.95 -7.17
C THR A 81 -12.51 4.79 -6.52
N ASP A 82 -13.01 4.33 -5.37
CA ASP A 82 -12.43 3.19 -4.68
C ASP A 82 -12.69 1.89 -5.43
N ARG A 83 -11.70 0.98 -5.39
CA ARG A 83 -11.80 -0.35 -5.97
C ARG A 83 -11.86 -1.41 -4.90
N THR A 84 -12.72 -2.40 -5.11
CA THR A 84 -12.77 -3.61 -4.30
C THR A 84 -12.04 -4.74 -5.00
N ILE A 85 -11.01 -5.30 -4.36
CA ILE A 85 -10.32 -6.51 -4.83
C ILE A 85 -10.33 -7.55 -3.71
N LEU A 86 -10.58 -8.80 -4.08
CA LEU A 86 -10.49 -9.94 -3.17
C LEU A 86 -9.21 -10.72 -3.48
N SER A 87 -8.37 -10.96 -2.47
CA SER A 87 -7.11 -11.70 -2.63
C SER A 87 -7.05 -12.92 -1.73
N GLY A 88 -6.54 -14.04 -2.26
CA GLY A 88 -6.42 -15.33 -1.59
C GLY A 88 -5.24 -15.48 -0.63
N ILE A 89 -4.78 -14.38 -0.03
CA ILE A 89 -3.51 -14.30 0.70
C ILE A 89 -3.66 -14.28 2.22
N HIS A 90 -4.85 -14.56 2.76
CA HIS A 90 -5.11 -14.51 4.21
C HIS A 90 -4.24 -15.50 5.01
N ALA A 91 -3.70 -16.55 4.38
CA ALA A 91 -2.78 -17.47 5.05
C ALA A 91 -1.37 -16.89 5.29
N TYR A 92 -1.06 -15.72 4.71
CA TYR A 92 0.28 -15.14 4.69
C TYR A 92 0.36 -13.76 5.34
N TYR A 93 -0.76 -13.04 5.41
CA TYR A 93 -0.82 -11.67 5.90
C TYR A 93 -2.09 -11.45 6.72
N GLU A 94 -1.94 -10.70 7.79
CA GLU A 94 -3.08 -10.17 8.54
C GLU A 94 -3.57 -8.85 7.91
N PRO A 95 -4.88 -8.55 7.95
CA PRO A 95 -5.43 -7.35 7.32
C PRO A 95 -4.75 -6.04 7.77
N GLU A 96 -4.40 -5.93 9.05
CA GLU A 96 -3.81 -4.75 9.65
C GLU A 96 -2.40 -4.45 9.12
N GLU A 97 -1.67 -5.47 8.66
CA GLU A 97 -0.33 -5.33 8.09
C GLU A 97 -0.36 -4.68 6.70
N LEU A 98 -1.51 -4.77 6.03
CA LEU A 98 -1.69 -4.35 4.64
C LEU A 98 -2.27 -2.94 4.52
N VAL A 99 -3.00 -2.45 5.52
CA VAL A 99 -3.56 -1.10 5.51
C VAL A 99 -2.43 -0.07 5.42
N GLY A 100 -2.57 0.89 4.50
CA GLY A 100 -1.55 1.91 4.26
C GLY A 100 -0.34 1.42 3.45
N LYS A 101 -0.25 0.15 3.06
CA LYS A 101 0.78 -0.30 2.10
C LYS A 101 0.43 0.17 0.69
N THR A 102 1.45 0.22 -0.16
CA THR A 102 1.30 0.44 -1.60
C THR A 102 1.49 -0.90 -2.29
N LEU A 103 0.55 -1.26 -3.15
CA LEU A 103 0.54 -2.53 -3.90
C LEU A 103 0.48 -2.26 -5.41
N ILE A 104 0.69 -3.31 -6.21
CA ILE A 104 0.41 -3.28 -7.65
C ILE A 104 -0.89 -4.06 -7.90
N ALA A 105 -1.80 -3.48 -8.66
CA ALA A 105 -3.03 -4.13 -9.09
C ALA A 105 -3.26 -3.94 -10.59
N ILE A 106 -3.90 -4.93 -11.23
CA ILE A 106 -4.41 -4.79 -12.60
C ILE A 106 -5.82 -4.21 -12.52
N THR A 107 -6.03 -3.01 -13.06
CA THR A 107 -7.27 -2.23 -12.87
C THR A 107 -8.28 -2.37 -14.01
N ASN A 108 -7.92 -3.05 -15.10
CA ASN A 108 -8.77 -3.22 -16.30
C ASN A 108 -9.30 -4.65 -16.48
N LEU A 109 -9.32 -5.47 -15.42
CA LEU A 109 -10.01 -6.76 -15.45
C LEU A 109 -11.54 -6.58 -15.34
N PRO A 110 -12.34 -7.44 -16.00
CA PRO A 110 -13.79 -7.40 -15.84
C PRO A 110 -14.19 -7.74 -14.40
N PRO A 111 -15.26 -7.13 -13.85
CA PRO A 111 -15.75 -7.45 -12.52
C PRO A 111 -16.13 -8.92 -12.39
N ARG A 112 -15.68 -9.57 -11.32
CA ARG A 112 -16.02 -10.95 -10.99
C ARG A 112 -16.62 -11.02 -9.60
N LYS A 113 -17.85 -11.49 -9.49
CA LYS A 113 -18.48 -11.73 -8.19
C LYS A 113 -17.84 -12.94 -7.51
N MET A 114 -17.42 -12.78 -6.27
CA MET A 114 -16.87 -13.85 -5.45
C MET A 114 -17.44 -13.73 -4.02
N MET A 115 -17.95 -14.83 -3.47
CA MET A 115 -18.58 -14.83 -2.14
C MET A 115 -19.76 -13.84 -1.97
N GLY A 116 -20.37 -13.39 -3.07
CA GLY A 116 -21.47 -12.41 -3.05
C GLY A 116 -21.03 -10.94 -3.00
N ILE A 117 -19.72 -10.70 -3.08
CA ILE A 117 -19.07 -9.40 -3.20
C ILE A 117 -18.69 -9.18 -4.68
#